data_AF-A0A4Y6UZN7-F1
#
_entry.id   AF-A0A4Y6UZN7-F1
#
_cell.length_a   1.000
_cell.length_b   1.000
_cell.length_c   1.000
_cell.angle_alpha   90.00
_cell.angle_beta   90.00
_cell.angle_gamma   90.00
#
_symmetry.space_group_name_H-M   'P 1'
#
loop_
_entity.id
_entity.type
_entity.pdbx_description
1 polymer ?
#
loop_
_entity_poly.entity_id
_entity_poly.type
_entity_poly.pdbx_seq_one_letter_code
_entity_poly.pdbx_strand_id
1 'polypeptide(L)'
;MRLRIIAGCLAFSVVVATGCSSVSTDADVRHEADKAVQTTSDQLNNLANLADEHIGFVKNGTMNNRDDVTLGEVMDAFFDGPTWQYFSGTNDETGDTFDVVEFTGYFLYNEKSAKARIQFILHEDDTFEMGVGSYNDIDQTALVLSLLMDKVYESYDEEHAVSTADQAQAGGEPVTADSSQIQAAKAEGIGLENFYKWTPGENDRSFPLMLDGEEIEFVVGRNTPNGIKMQVFSSSMEQGWQLPTELADGSIGPFNDYGDLIEGFSLYVKEYDFASDGVPEVVLVASDGMLESYVWVYNYNYTFSEYDVSPLELVWYGEGQSDVQLEGDRIVLPYGSQGLYEEYVYKNEKFIQ
;
A
#
# COMPACT_ATOMS: atom_id res chain seq x y z
N MET A 1 -31.47 -52.05 33.52
CA MET A 1 -31.27 -50.59 33.60
C MET A 1 -29.78 -50.31 33.59
N ARG A 2 -29.32 -49.56 32.58
CA ARG A 2 -27.97 -48.98 32.37
C ARG A 2 -26.80 -49.92 32.02
N LEU A 3 -26.70 -50.10 30.71
CA LEU A 3 -25.51 -50.35 29.91
C LEU A 3 -24.45 -49.25 30.17
N ARG A 4 -23.20 -49.62 30.43
CA ARG A 4 -22.02 -48.74 30.29
C ARG A 4 -20.92 -49.54 29.60
N ILE A 5 -20.74 -49.25 28.31
CA ILE A 5 -19.62 -49.70 27.49
C ILE A 5 -18.44 -48.80 27.86
N ILE A 6 -17.36 -49.39 28.38
CA ILE A 6 -16.07 -48.72 28.52
C ILE A 6 -15.27 -49.12 27.27
N ALA A 7 -15.11 -48.16 26.36
CA ALA A 7 -14.30 -48.29 25.16
C ALA A 7 -12.82 -48.40 25.54
N GLY A 8 -12.13 -49.38 24.96
CA GLY A 8 -10.69 -49.55 25.09
C GLY A 8 -9.94 -48.53 24.25
N CYS A 9 -9.02 -47.80 24.86
CA CYS A 9 -7.97 -47.08 24.15
C CYS A 9 -6.94 -48.11 23.64
N LEU A 10 -6.95 -48.35 22.33
CA LEU A 10 -5.86 -49.03 21.64
C LEU A 10 -4.68 -48.06 21.59
N ALA A 11 -3.57 -48.45 22.22
CA ALA A 11 -2.30 -47.76 22.12
C ALA A 11 -1.73 -47.97 20.71
N PHE A 12 -1.53 -46.87 19.96
CA PHE A 12 -0.69 -46.86 18.77
C PHE A 12 0.65 -46.23 19.15
N SER A 13 1.67 -47.06 19.31
CA SER A 13 3.05 -46.61 19.47
C SER A 13 3.58 -46.23 18.10
N VAL A 14 3.78 -44.93 17.85
CA VAL A 14 4.57 -44.45 16.71
C VAL A 14 6.03 -44.39 17.16
N VAL A 15 6.85 -45.24 16.54
CA VAL A 15 8.31 -45.19 16.61
C VAL A 15 8.76 -43.99 15.79
N VAL A 16 9.34 -42.98 16.45
CA VAL A 16 10.01 -41.88 15.74
C VAL A 16 11.47 -42.27 15.57
N ALA A 17 11.81 -42.66 14.35
CA ALA A 17 13.20 -42.79 13.93
C ALA A 17 13.80 -41.38 13.81
N THR A 18 14.99 -41.22 14.39
CA THR A 18 15.80 -40.01 14.31
C THR A 18 16.27 -39.76 12.87
N GLY A 19 15.84 -38.64 12.29
CA GLY A 19 16.42 -38.02 11.10
C GLY A 19 16.65 -36.55 11.39
N CYS A 20 17.89 -36.11 11.37
CA CYS A 20 18.26 -34.70 11.56
C CYS A 20 17.85 -33.87 10.34
N SER A 21 17.01 -32.85 10.56
CA SER A 21 17.01 -31.62 9.78
C SER A 21 16.39 -30.51 10.63
N SER A 22 17.13 -29.40 10.76
CA SER A 22 16.78 -28.08 11.29
C SER A 22 15.55 -27.96 12.18
N VAL A 23 15.77 -27.59 13.45
CA VAL A 23 14.77 -27.04 14.36
C VAL A 23 13.96 -25.94 13.65
N SER A 24 12.72 -26.25 13.29
CA SER A 24 11.66 -25.27 13.13
C SER A 24 11.19 -24.90 14.54
N THR A 25 11.22 -23.61 14.85
CA THR A 25 10.76 -23.08 16.15
C THR A 25 9.27 -23.34 16.33
N ASP A 26 8.85 -23.64 17.57
CA ASP A 26 7.46 -23.93 18.00
C ASP A 26 6.41 -22.89 17.56
N ALA A 27 6.82 -21.70 17.12
CA ALA A 27 5.95 -20.64 16.62
C ALA A 27 5.37 -20.95 15.23
N ASP A 28 6.16 -21.57 14.36
CA ASP A 28 5.80 -21.83 12.96
C ASP A 28 4.73 -22.92 12.86
N VAL A 29 4.88 -23.98 13.68
CA VAL A 29 3.90 -25.07 13.79
C VAL A 29 2.58 -24.60 14.39
N ARG A 30 2.62 -23.62 15.31
CA ARG A 30 1.41 -23.04 15.92
C ARG A 30 0.66 -22.15 14.93
N HIS A 31 1.38 -21.35 14.14
CA HIS A 31 0.77 -20.47 13.13
C HIS A 31 0.02 -21.26 12.06
N GLU A 32 0.62 -22.34 11.55
CA GLU A 32 -0.02 -23.23 10.57
C GLU A 32 -1.23 -23.97 11.15
N ALA A 33 -1.16 -24.39 12.42
CA ALA A 33 -2.28 -25.03 13.10
C ALA A 33 -3.45 -24.07 13.35
N ASP A 34 -3.18 -22.82 13.74
CA ASP A 34 -4.20 -21.79 13.97
C ASP A 34 -4.89 -21.41 12.65
N LYS A 35 -4.12 -21.28 11.55
CA LYS A 35 -4.66 -21.08 10.20
C LYS A 35 -5.60 -22.22 9.81
N ALA A 36 -5.19 -23.48 9.98
CA ALA A 36 -5.99 -24.65 9.61
C ALA A 36 -7.29 -24.77 10.44
N VAL A 37 -7.26 -24.44 11.73
CA VAL A 37 -8.44 -24.47 12.61
C VAL A 37 -9.44 -23.38 12.22
N GLN A 38 -8.97 -22.16 11.95
CA GLN A 38 -9.82 -21.06 11.48
C GLN A 38 -10.43 -21.39 10.11
N THR A 39 -9.62 -21.85 9.16
CA THR A 39 -10.11 -22.27 7.82
C THR A 39 -11.21 -23.33 7.91
N THR A 40 -11.07 -24.31 8.81
CA THR A 40 -12.09 -25.37 8.96
C THR A 40 -13.40 -24.84 9.56
N SER A 41 -13.33 -23.90 10.51
CA SER A 41 -14.51 -23.24 11.08
C SER A 41 -15.24 -22.39 10.04
N ASP A 42 -14.48 -21.61 9.27
CA ASP A 42 -14.98 -20.72 8.23
C ASP A 42 -15.67 -21.54 7.12
N GLN A 43 -15.10 -22.68 6.72
CA GLN A 43 -15.71 -23.60 5.74
C GLN A 43 -17.01 -24.26 6.22
N LEU A 44 -17.14 -24.57 7.51
CA LEU A 44 -18.36 -25.17 8.07
C LEU A 44 -19.53 -24.18 8.13
N ASN A 45 -19.24 -22.90 8.40
CA ASN A 45 -20.22 -21.82 8.36
C ASN A 45 -20.67 -21.53 6.91
N ASN A 46 -19.76 -21.63 5.94
CA ASN A 46 -20.05 -21.39 4.53
C ASN A 46 -21.14 -22.34 3.96
N LEU A 47 -21.19 -23.60 4.41
CA LEU A 47 -22.18 -24.58 3.93
C LEU A 47 -23.63 -24.28 4.38
N ALA A 48 -23.81 -23.52 5.46
CA ALA A 48 -25.13 -23.11 5.96
C ALA A 48 -25.66 -21.84 5.28
N ASN A 49 -24.76 -21.06 4.66
CA ASN A 49 -25.03 -19.72 4.12
C ASN A 49 -25.24 -19.69 2.59
N LEU A 50 -24.99 -20.80 1.90
CA LEU A 50 -25.00 -20.92 0.43
C LEU A 50 -26.36 -20.64 -0.25
N ALA A 51 -27.44 -20.45 0.50
CA ALA A 51 -28.78 -20.16 -0.01
C ALA A 51 -29.38 -18.86 0.54
N ASP A 52 -28.59 -18.03 1.24
CA ASP A 52 -29.06 -16.75 1.74
C ASP A 52 -29.19 -15.74 0.58
N GLU A 53 -30.37 -15.12 0.48
CA GLU A 53 -30.68 -14.19 -0.61
C GLU A 53 -29.85 -12.90 -0.55
N HIS A 54 -29.44 -12.45 0.64
CA HIS A 54 -28.59 -11.27 0.80
C HIS A 54 -27.16 -11.54 0.31
N ILE A 55 -26.63 -12.72 0.63
CA ILE A 55 -25.31 -13.16 0.13
C ILE A 55 -25.37 -13.31 -1.39
N GLY A 56 -26.44 -13.91 -1.92
CA GLY A 56 -26.67 -14.00 -3.35
C GLY A 56 -26.76 -12.62 -4.02
N PHE A 57 -27.42 -11.66 -3.37
CA PHE A 57 -27.55 -10.30 -3.87
C PHE A 57 -26.19 -9.60 -4.00
N VAL A 58 -25.35 -9.64 -2.96
CA VAL A 58 -24.00 -9.03 -3.00
C VAL A 58 -23.08 -9.78 -3.98
N LYS A 59 -23.06 -11.11 -3.96
CA LYS A 59 -22.19 -11.89 -4.86
C LYS A 59 -22.52 -11.69 -6.34
N ASN A 60 -23.80 -11.55 -6.70
CA ASN A 60 -24.22 -11.34 -8.08
C ASN A 60 -24.25 -9.84 -8.48
N GLY A 61 -24.00 -8.94 -7.53
CA GLY A 61 -23.95 -7.50 -7.77
C GLY A 61 -22.67 -7.05 -8.46
N THR A 62 -22.64 -5.78 -8.85
CA THR A 62 -21.50 -5.13 -9.52
C THR A 62 -21.00 -3.95 -8.69
N MET A 63 -19.71 -3.62 -8.80
CA MET A 63 -19.09 -2.50 -8.10
C MET A 63 -17.96 -1.92 -8.98
N ASN A 64 -17.38 -0.80 -8.56
CA ASN A 64 -16.23 -0.15 -9.22
C ASN A 64 -16.50 0.25 -10.69
N ASN A 65 -17.75 0.57 -11.02
CA ASN A 65 -18.21 0.85 -12.38
C ASN A 65 -17.97 -0.31 -13.37
N ARG A 66 -17.94 -1.56 -12.88
CA ARG A 66 -17.75 -2.79 -13.67
C ARG A 66 -19.05 -3.56 -13.81
N ASP A 67 -19.78 -3.33 -14.90
CA ASP A 67 -21.03 -4.04 -15.20
C ASP A 67 -20.81 -5.39 -15.93
N ASP A 68 -19.57 -5.69 -16.26
CA ASP A 68 -19.15 -6.84 -17.06
C ASP A 68 -18.82 -8.10 -16.25
N VAL A 69 -18.54 -7.96 -14.95
CA VAL A 69 -18.19 -9.05 -14.04
C VAL A 69 -18.86 -8.85 -12.68
N THR A 70 -19.29 -9.92 -12.04
CA THR A 70 -19.90 -9.85 -10.70
C THR A 70 -18.83 -9.73 -9.61
N LEU A 71 -19.20 -9.10 -8.50
CA LEU A 71 -18.34 -8.96 -7.32
C LEU A 71 -17.89 -10.34 -6.80
N GLY A 72 -18.80 -11.32 -6.77
CA GLY A 72 -18.49 -12.67 -6.33
C GLY A 72 -17.41 -13.34 -7.18
N GLU A 73 -17.45 -13.15 -8.50
CA GLU A 73 -16.47 -13.74 -9.43
C GLU A 73 -15.06 -13.17 -9.23
N VAL A 74 -14.91 -11.85 -9.10
CA VAL A 74 -13.60 -11.24 -8.91
C VAL A 74 -13.01 -11.55 -7.53
N MET A 75 -13.85 -11.57 -6.49
CA MET A 75 -13.43 -11.89 -5.13
C MET A 75 -13.01 -13.36 -5.00
N ASP A 76 -13.78 -14.28 -5.60
CA ASP A 76 -13.47 -15.71 -5.58
C ASP A 76 -12.21 -16.05 -6.41
N ALA A 77 -11.85 -15.22 -7.40
CA ALA A 77 -10.61 -15.38 -8.18
C ALA A 77 -9.36 -14.86 -7.42
N PHE A 78 -9.47 -13.72 -6.73
CA PHE A 78 -8.33 -13.09 -6.07
C PHE A 78 -7.97 -13.69 -4.72
N PHE A 79 -8.97 -14.02 -3.89
CA PHE A 79 -8.74 -14.46 -2.51
C PHE A 79 -8.70 -15.98 -2.39
N ASP A 80 -7.80 -16.47 -1.54
CA ASP A 80 -7.78 -17.87 -1.12
C ASP A 80 -8.78 -18.11 0.02
N GLY A 81 -9.55 -19.19 -0.09
CA GLY A 81 -10.57 -19.60 0.89
C GLY A 81 -11.68 -18.57 1.15
N PRO A 82 -12.33 -17.98 0.12
CA PRO A 82 -13.37 -16.98 0.30
C PRO A 82 -14.58 -17.56 1.06
N THR A 83 -15.07 -16.83 2.05
CA THR A 83 -16.30 -17.16 2.79
C THR A 83 -17.18 -15.94 2.96
N TRP A 84 -18.48 -16.18 3.05
CA TRP A 84 -19.50 -15.14 3.10
C TRP A 84 -20.49 -15.44 4.22
N GLN A 85 -20.88 -14.41 4.96
CA GLN A 85 -21.85 -14.51 6.04
C GLN A 85 -22.79 -13.31 6.04
N TYR A 86 -24.08 -13.56 6.24
CA TYR A 86 -25.08 -12.53 6.48
C TYR A 86 -25.34 -12.35 7.98
N PHE A 87 -25.53 -11.12 8.41
CA PHE A 87 -26.12 -10.77 9.71
C PHE A 87 -26.80 -9.40 9.64
N SER A 88 -27.71 -9.13 10.59
CA SER A 88 -28.29 -7.80 10.77
C SER A 88 -27.45 -7.00 11.77
N GLY A 89 -26.95 -5.84 11.34
CA GLY A 89 -26.28 -4.85 12.18
C GLY A 89 -27.28 -3.90 12.83
N THR A 90 -26.86 -3.18 13.86
CA THR A 90 -27.66 -2.15 14.53
C THR A 90 -26.80 -0.92 14.76
N ASN A 91 -27.33 0.25 14.46
CA ASN A 91 -26.69 1.52 14.80
C ASN A 91 -26.97 1.80 16.27
N ASP A 92 -25.93 1.79 17.11
CA ASP A 92 -26.08 1.96 18.56
C ASP A 92 -26.62 3.34 18.98
N GLU A 93 -26.49 4.36 18.11
CA GLU A 93 -26.96 5.72 18.38
C GLU A 93 -28.43 5.91 17.99
N THR A 94 -28.85 5.34 16.85
CA THR A 94 -30.22 5.52 16.32
C THR A 94 -31.16 4.36 16.64
N GLY A 95 -30.60 3.16 16.89
CA GLY A 95 -31.33 1.91 17.03
C GLY A 95 -31.79 1.30 15.71
N ASP A 96 -31.40 1.88 14.58
CA ASP A 96 -31.79 1.39 13.25
C ASP A 96 -31.03 0.11 12.92
N THR A 97 -31.73 -0.86 12.35
CA THR A 97 -31.14 -2.11 11.87
C THR A 97 -30.79 -2.00 10.40
N PHE A 98 -29.66 -2.58 10.01
CA PHE A 98 -29.21 -2.64 8.62
C PHE A 98 -28.72 -4.05 8.29
N ASP A 99 -28.86 -4.45 7.03
CA ASP A 99 -28.45 -5.76 6.56
C ASP A 99 -26.98 -5.73 6.11
N VAL A 100 -26.18 -6.67 6.62
CA VAL A 100 -24.73 -6.74 6.35
C VAL A 100 -24.37 -8.10 5.80
N VAL A 101 -23.63 -8.09 4.71
CA VAL A 101 -22.92 -9.28 4.22
C VAL A 101 -21.42 -9.07 4.46
N GLU A 102 -20.82 -9.96 5.23
CA GLU A 102 -19.39 -9.96 5.50
C GLU A 102 -18.68 -11.03 4.69
N PHE A 103 -17.63 -10.60 4.01
CA PHE A 103 -16.68 -11.42 3.29
C PHE A 103 -15.43 -11.65 4.15
N THR A 104 -14.86 -12.87 4.10
CA THR A 104 -13.47 -13.08 4.49
C THR A 104 -12.71 -13.93 3.47
N GLY A 105 -11.42 -13.65 3.32
CA GLY A 105 -10.52 -14.39 2.41
C GLY A 105 -9.05 -14.05 2.67
N TYR A 106 -8.14 -14.89 2.21
CA TYR A 106 -6.70 -14.68 2.35
C TYR A 106 -6.09 -14.14 1.06
N PHE A 107 -5.13 -13.23 1.16
CA PHE A 107 -4.41 -12.67 0.02
C PHE A 107 -2.93 -12.43 0.36
N LEU A 108 -2.12 -12.15 -0.67
CA LEU A 108 -0.72 -11.75 -0.49
C LEU A 108 -0.60 -10.22 -0.43
N TYR A 109 -0.01 -9.75 0.67
CA TYR A 109 0.30 -8.36 0.96
C TYR A 109 1.78 -8.27 1.37
N ASN A 110 2.61 -7.59 0.58
CA ASN A 110 4.07 -7.54 0.75
C ASN A 110 4.69 -8.94 0.92
N GLU A 111 4.34 -9.86 0.01
CA GLU A 111 4.77 -11.28 0.00
C GLU A 111 4.36 -12.10 1.24
N LYS A 112 3.55 -11.52 2.14
CA LYS A 112 3.02 -12.19 3.35
C LYS A 112 1.53 -12.46 3.20
N SER A 113 1.08 -13.59 3.72
CA SER A 113 -0.34 -13.92 3.76
C SER A 113 -1.05 -13.04 4.79
N ALA A 114 -2.13 -12.38 4.38
CA ALA A 114 -3.02 -11.60 5.23
C ALA A 114 -4.47 -12.07 5.06
N LYS A 115 -5.28 -12.01 6.12
CA LYS A 115 -6.72 -12.30 6.09
C LYS A 115 -7.49 -10.98 5.98
N ALA A 116 -8.21 -10.78 4.89
CA ALA A 116 -9.17 -9.70 4.74
C ALA A 116 -10.52 -10.09 5.38
N ARG A 117 -11.15 -9.13 6.05
CA ARG A 117 -12.58 -9.12 6.41
C ARG A 117 -13.19 -7.84 5.87
N ILE A 118 -14.24 -7.92 5.07
CA ILE A 118 -14.87 -6.75 4.42
C ILE A 118 -16.38 -6.85 4.58
N GLN A 119 -17.02 -5.77 5.01
CA GLN A 119 -18.48 -5.71 5.14
C GLN A 119 -19.09 -4.98 3.96
N PHE A 120 -20.23 -5.47 3.50
CA PHE A 120 -21.08 -4.85 2.49
C PHE A 120 -22.42 -4.54 3.13
N ILE A 121 -22.83 -3.27 3.07
CA ILE A 121 -24.05 -2.76 3.70
C ILE A 121 -25.13 -2.67 2.62
N LEU A 122 -26.25 -3.35 2.84
CA LEU A 122 -27.36 -3.38 1.88
C LEU A 122 -28.33 -2.24 2.17
N HIS A 123 -28.84 -1.62 1.11
CA HIS A 123 -29.80 -0.53 1.15
C HIS A 123 -31.18 -0.99 0.66
N GLU A 124 -32.24 -0.29 1.09
CA GLU A 124 -33.63 -0.61 0.70
C GLU A 124 -33.92 -0.39 -0.80
N ASP A 125 -33.06 0.33 -1.52
CA ASP A 125 -33.21 0.64 -2.94
C ASP A 125 -32.55 -0.40 -3.87
N ASP A 126 -32.35 -1.62 -3.36
CA ASP A 126 -31.67 -2.72 -4.05
C ASP A 126 -30.26 -2.33 -4.53
N THR A 127 -29.55 -1.54 -3.72
CA THR A 127 -28.11 -1.27 -3.86
C THR A 127 -27.34 -1.72 -2.62
N PHE A 128 -26.02 -1.79 -2.72
CA PHE A 128 -25.15 -2.03 -1.57
C PHE A 128 -23.85 -1.23 -1.72
N GLU A 129 -23.24 -0.92 -0.59
CA GLU A 129 -21.95 -0.24 -0.53
C GLU A 129 -20.93 -1.05 0.28
N MET A 130 -19.65 -0.75 0.07
CA MET A 130 -18.57 -1.31 0.88
C MET A 130 -18.49 -0.52 2.19
N GLY A 131 -18.65 -1.24 3.31
CA GLY A 131 -18.50 -0.72 4.65
C GLY A 131 -17.08 -0.89 5.18
N VAL A 132 -16.97 -1.15 6.48
CA VAL A 132 -15.68 -1.33 7.17
C VAL A 132 -15.01 -2.64 6.77
N GLY A 133 -13.70 -2.69 6.95
CA GLY A 133 -12.92 -3.89 6.73
C GLY A 133 -11.61 -3.88 7.49
N SER A 134 -11.00 -5.05 7.64
CA SER A 134 -9.79 -5.26 8.42
C SER A 134 -8.85 -6.25 7.77
N TYR A 135 -7.55 -6.10 8.04
CA TYR A 135 -6.50 -7.07 7.69
C TYR A 135 -5.95 -7.67 8.97
N ASN A 136 -6.02 -8.99 9.11
CA ASN A 136 -5.62 -9.70 10.33
C ASN A 136 -6.26 -9.09 11.60
N ASP A 137 -7.56 -8.76 11.52
CA ASP A 137 -8.33 -8.10 12.58
C ASP A 137 -7.87 -6.67 12.95
N ILE A 138 -7.03 -6.03 12.13
CA ILE A 138 -6.67 -4.61 12.25
C ILE A 138 -7.52 -3.81 11.26
N ASP A 139 -8.37 -2.91 11.77
CA ASP A 139 -9.24 -2.07 10.96
C ASP A 139 -8.45 -1.26 9.93
N GLN A 140 -8.95 -1.25 8.71
CA GLN A 140 -8.39 -0.54 7.57
C GLN A 140 -9.24 0.68 7.24
N THR A 141 -8.62 1.69 6.65
CA THR A 141 -9.35 2.85 6.15
C THR A 141 -10.10 2.47 4.86
N ALA A 142 -11.16 3.21 4.55
CA ALA A 142 -11.91 3.03 3.30
C ALA A 142 -11.00 3.12 2.06
N LEU A 143 -9.94 3.95 2.09
CA LEU A 143 -8.95 4.05 1.02
C LEU A 143 -8.20 2.72 0.82
N VAL A 144 -7.72 2.09 1.90
CA VAL A 144 -6.99 0.81 1.81
C VAL A 144 -7.89 -0.30 1.28
N LEU A 145 -9.17 -0.31 1.67
CA LEU A 145 -10.16 -1.25 1.15
C LEU A 145 -10.48 -0.99 -0.33
N SER A 146 -10.57 0.27 -0.75
CA SER A 146 -10.73 0.64 -2.16
C SER A 146 -9.54 0.16 -3.01
N LEU A 147 -8.31 0.35 -2.54
CA LEU A 147 -7.09 -0.10 -3.23
C LEU A 147 -7.01 -1.63 -3.35
N LEU A 148 -7.44 -2.35 -2.31
CA LEU A 148 -7.56 -3.80 -2.38
C LEU A 148 -8.59 -4.21 -3.44
N MET A 149 -9.72 -3.52 -3.52
CA MET A 149 -10.73 -3.80 -4.53
C MET A 149 -10.22 -3.48 -5.94
N ASP A 150 -9.49 -2.38 -6.14
CA ASP A 150 -8.84 -2.09 -7.43
C ASP A 150 -7.88 -3.21 -7.83
N LYS A 151 -7.06 -3.70 -6.89
CA LYS A 151 -6.17 -4.84 -7.11
C LYS A 151 -6.90 -6.14 -7.43
N VAL A 152 -8.06 -6.38 -6.80
CA VAL A 152 -8.92 -7.54 -7.07
C VAL A 152 -9.40 -7.51 -8.53
N TYR A 153 -9.89 -6.36 -9.00
CA TYR A 153 -10.34 -6.20 -10.39
C TYR A 153 -9.17 -6.23 -11.39
N GLU A 154 -8.04 -5.59 -11.08
CA GLU A 154 -6.84 -5.60 -11.92
C GLU A 154 -6.30 -7.02 -12.11
N SER A 155 -6.16 -7.78 -11.02
CA SER A 155 -5.73 -9.18 -11.07
C SER A 155 -6.69 -10.04 -11.89
N TYR A 156 -8.00 -9.80 -11.77
CA TYR A 156 -9.00 -10.51 -12.56
C TYR A 156 -8.84 -10.20 -14.05
N ASP A 157 -8.67 -8.92 -14.40
CA ASP A 157 -8.47 -8.48 -15.78
C ASP A 157 -7.18 -9.04 -16.38
N GLU A 158 -6.08 -9.09 -15.63
CA GLU A 158 -4.82 -9.68 -16.11
C GLU A 158 -4.97 -11.17 -16.41
N GLU A 159 -5.63 -11.93 -15.53
CA GLU A 159 -5.86 -13.36 -15.71
C GLU A 159 -6.82 -13.64 -16.87
N HIS A 160 -7.83 -12.80 -17.07
CA HIS A 160 -8.86 -12.99 -18.11
C HIS A 160 -8.51 -12.29 -19.44
N ALA A 161 -7.58 -11.34 -19.47
CA ALA A 161 -6.99 -10.77 -20.69
C ALA A 161 -6.24 -11.82 -21.50
N VAL A 162 -5.66 -12.83 -20.84
CA VAL A 162 -5.00 -13.98 -21.47
C VAL A 162 -5.99 -14.85 -22.27
N SER A 163 -7.30 -14.69 -22.06
CA SER A 163 -8.34 -15.48 -22.74
C SER A 163 -8.89 -14.85 -24.02
N THR A 164 -8.55 -13.59 -24.32
CA THR A 164 -9.15 -12.84 -25.45
C THR A 164 -8.20 -12.64 -26.63
N ALA A 165 -6.92 -13.03 -26.49
CA ALA A 165 -5.91 -12.90 -27.54
C ALA A 165 -5.98 -13.96 -28.66
N ASP A 166 -6.78 -15.04 -28.51
CA ASP A 166 -6.71 -16.17 -29.45
C ASP A 166 -7.74 -16.12 -30.60
N GLN A 167 -8.51 -15.04 -30.78
CA GLN A 167 -9.39 -14.90 -31.95
C GLN A 167 -9.53 -13.44 -32.44
N ALA A 168 -8.47 -12.87 -33.02
CA ALA A 168 -8.65 -11.93 -34.15
C ALA A 168 -7.35 -11.73 -34.94
N GLN A 169 -7.42 -12.19 -36.20
CA GLN A 169 -6.81 -11.57 -37.37
C GLN A 169 -5.38 -12.00 -37.76
N ALA A 170 -5.37 -13.13 -38.45
CA ALA A 170 -4.47 -13.40 -39.55
C ALA A 170 -4.55 -12.29 -40.64
N GLY A 171 -3.38 -11.87 -41.13
CA GLY A 171 -3.21 -11.35 -42.49
C GLY A 171 -2.56 -9.97 -42.59
N GLY A 172 -1.23 -9.95 -42.77
CA GLY A 172 -0.50 -8.77 -43.24
C GLY A 172 1.01 -8.86 -43.01
N GLU A 173 1.74 -9.30 -44.03
CA GLU A 173 3.21 -9.45 -44.06
C GLU A 173 4.01 -8.13 -43.89
N PRO A 174 5.33 -8.22 -43.61
CA PRO A 174 6.09 -7.23 -42.87
C PRO A 174 6.67 -6.13 -43.77
N VAL A 175 6.73 -4.90 -43.24
CA VAL A 175 7.56 -3.85 -43.85
C VAL A 175 8.79 -3.65 -42.98
N THR A 176 9.92 -4.11 -43.51
CA THR A 176 11.27 -3.84 -43.06
C THR A 176 11.57 -2.34 -43.11
N ALA A 177 11.95 -1.75 -41.97
CA ALA A 177 12.62 -0.45 -41.93
C ALA A 177 13.65 -0.43 -40.79
N ASP A 178 14.90 -0.60 -41.20
CA ASP A 178 16.14 0.01 -40.69
C ASP A 178 16.26 0.27 -39.17
N SER A 179 17.04 -0.58 -38.51
CA SER A 179 17.42 -0.50 -37.08
C SER A 179 18.45 0.60 -36.77
N SER A 180 18.40 1.73 -37.47
CA SER A 180 19.37 2.81 -37.34
C SER A 180 18.64 4.15 -37.25
N GLN A 181 18.17 4.48 -36.04
CA GLN A 181 17.78 5.82 -35.52
C GLN A 181 16.44 5.78 -34.76
N ILE A 182 16.46 5.25 -33.53
CA ILE A 182 15.80 5.92 -32.42
C ILE A 182 16.85 6.06 -31.32
N GLN A 183 17.60 7.17 -31.40
CA GLN A 183 18.30 7.73 -30.26
C GLN A 183 17.85 9.19 -30.17
N ALA A 184 16.85 9.43 -29.32
CA ALA A 184 16.39 10.72 -28.80
C ALA A 184 15.26 10.41 -27.79
N ALA A 185 15.27 10.82 -26.53
CA ALA A 185 16.14 11.73 -25.80
C ALA A 185 16.32 11.22 -24.37
N LYS A 186 17.54 11.24 -23.85
CA LYS A 186 17.78 11.15 -22.41
C LYS A 186 17.33 12.48 -21.82
N ALA A 187 16.23 12.51 -21.06
CA ALA A 187 15.95 13.68 -20.22
C ALA A 187 17.16 13.83 -19.27
N GLU A 188 17.77 15.01 -19.20
CA GLU A 188 18.81 15.27 -18.21
C GLU A 188 18.15 15.26 -16.84
N GLY A 189 18.34 14.18 -16.07
CA GLY A 189 17.81 14.06 -14.73
C GLY A 189 18.32 15.18 -13.81
N ILE A 190 17.48 15.54 -12.84
CA ILE A 190 17.81 16.54 -11.82
C ILE A 190 18.42 15.82 -10.63
N GLY A 191 19.69 16.11 -10.32
CA GLY A 191 20.38 15.63 -9.12
C GLY A 191 20.30 16.59 -7.93
N LEU A 192 20.84 16.15 -6.78
CA LEU A 192 20.82 16.90 -5.51
C LEU A 192 21.46 18.29 -5.58
N GLU A 193 22.34 18.55 -6.56
CA GLU A 193 22.91 19.88 -6.78
C GLU A 193 21.86 20.96 -7.12
N ASN A 194 20.65 20.55 -7.51
CA ASN A 194 19.53 21.42 -7.82
C ASN A 194 18.51 21.56 -6.68
N PHE A 195 18.77 20.92 -5.53
CA PHE A 195 17.91 20.97 -4.35
C PHE A 195 18.37 22.05 -3.39
N TYR A 196 17.45 22.54 -2.56
CA TYR A 196 17.81 23.35 -1.41
C TYR A 196 18.43 22.48 -0.33
N LYS A 197 19.67 22.78 0.05
CA LYS A 197 20.44 22.02 1.05
C LYS A 197 20.44 22.69 2.42
N TRP A 198 20.27 21.89 3.46
CA TRP A 198 20.56 22.24 4.84
C TRP A 198 21.45 21.19 5.50
N THR A 199 22.44 21.65 6.27
CA THR A 199 23.40 20.77 6.97
C THR A 199 23.28 20.93 8.48
N PRO A 200 23.33 19.84 9.27
CA PRO A 200 23.37 19.94 10.72
C PRO A 200 24.45 20.90 11.24
N GLY A 201 24.04 21.83 12.10
CA GLY A 201 24.92 22.87 12.67
C GLY A 201 24.81 24.23 11.98
N GLU A 202 24.14 24.29 10.82
CA GLU A 202 23.68 25.56 10.27
C GLU A 202 22.53 26.14 11.12
N ASN A 203 22.32 27.47 11.00
CA ASN A 203 21.12 28.09 11.54
C ASN A 203 19.88 27.56 10.82
N ASP A 204 18.71 27.80 11.41
CA ASP A 204 17.43 27.54 10.75
C ASP A 204 17.37 28.26 9.40
N ARG A 205 16.83 27.58 8.40
CA ARG A 205 16.63 28.09 7.04
C ARG A 205 15.19 27.91 6.61
N SER A 206 14.71 28.86 5.83
CA SER A 206 13.44 28.75 5.10
C SER A 206 13.75 28.69 3.60
N PHE A 207 13.10 27.76 2.91
CA PHE A 207 13.17 27.59 1.46
C PHE A 207 11.77 27.78 0.87
N PRO A 208 11.62 28.64 -0.15
CA PRO A 208 10.35 28.77 -0.83
C PRO A 208 10.13 27.56 -1.74
N LEU A 209 8.94 26.94 -1.63
CA LEU A 209 8.44 25.90 -2.51
C LEU A 209 7.18 26.43 -3.20
N MET A 210 7.07 26.28 -4.51
CA MET A 210 5.89 26.72 -5.26
C MET A 210 4.93 25.53 -5.45
N LEU A 211 3.85 25.48 -4.67
CA LEU A 211 2.89 24.36 -4.65
C LEU A 211 1.49 24.88 -5.01
N ASP A 212 0.87 24.33 -6.05
CA ASP A 212 -0.45 24.77 -6.56
C ASP A 212 -0.58 26.29 -6.78
N GLY A 213 0.50 26.92 -7.25
CA GLY A 213 0.56 28.37 -7.47
C GLY A 213 0.67 29.24 -6.21
N GLU A 214 0.80 28.63 -5.03
CA GLU A 214 1.13 29.29 -3.76
C GLU A 214 2.61 29.08 -3.40
N GLU A 215 3.25 30.13 -2.87
CA GLU A 215 4.56 29.99 -2.24
C GLU A 215 4.39 29.51 -0.79
N ILE A 216 4.85 28.30 -0.52
CA ILE A 216 4.89 27.68 0.82
C ILE A 216 6.33 27.66 1.31
N GLU A 217 6.55 28.05 2.56
CA GLU A 217 7.89 28.02 3.15
C GLU A 217 8.18 26.66 3.79
N PHE A 218 9.19 25.95 3.30
CA PHE A 218 9.78 24.84 4.03
C PHE A 218 10.84 25.35 5.01
N VAL A 219 10.62 25.15 6.29
CA VAL A 219 11.49 25.55 7.40
C VAL A 219 12.22 24.31 7.94
N VAL A 220 13.54 24.37 7.91
CA VAL A 220 14.41 23.32 8.46
C VAL A 220 15.43 23.89 9.43
N GLY A 221 15.69 23.17 10.50
CA GLY A 221 16.65 23.60 11.51
C GLY A 221 16.67 22.68 12.72
N ARG A 222 17.30 23.15 13.79
CA ARG A 222 17.34 22.39 15.04
C ARG A 222 16.02 22.54 15.80
N ASN A 223 15.51 21.41 16.29
CA ASN A 223 14.43 21.40 17.26
C ASN A 223 15.01 21.43 18.69
N THR A 224 14.21 21.88 19.65
CA THR A 224 14.64 22.03 21.06
C THR A 224 13.80 21.10 21.94
N PRO A 225 14.40 20.29 22.83
CA PRO A 225 15.83 20.23 23.20
C PRO A 225 16.72 19.44 22.23
N ASN A 226 16.18 18.50 21.45
CA ASN A 226 16.89 17.71 20.46
C ASN A 226 16.05 17.56 19.18
N GLY A 227 16.66 17.07 18.12
CA GLY A 227 16.01 16.68 16.88
C GLY A 227 16.11 17.73 15.79
N ILE A 228 15.61 17.38 14.61
CA ILE A 228 15.46 18.30 13.49
C ILE A 228 13.98 18.69 13.36
N LYS A 229 13.73 19.99 13.17
CA LYS A 229 12.41 20.46 12.73
C LYS A 229 12.40 20.51 11.21
N MET A 230 11.32 20.01 10.61
CA MET A 230 11.07 20.02 9.18
C MET A 230 9.59 20.35 9.04
N GLN A 231 9.31 21.61 8.74
CA GLN A 231 7.94 22.13 8.73
C GLN A 231 7.68 22.83 7.41
N VAL A 232 6.47 22.70 6.89
CA VAL A 232 5.97 23.59 5.84
C VAL A 232 5.03 24.61 6.46
N PHE A 233 5.09 25.85 5.99
CA PHE A 233 4.30 26.96 6.47
C PHE A 233 3.62 27.66 5.31
N SER A 234 2.29 27.71 5.34
CA SER A 234 1.49 28.50 4.41
C SER A 234 1.21 29.86 5.04
N SER A 235 1.65 30.92 4.36
CA SER A 235 1.33 32.30 4.77
C SER A 235 -0.14 32.64 4.51
N SER A 236 -0.78 32.02 3.51
CA SER A 236 -2.20 32.28 3.22
C SER A 236 -3.12 31.67 4.28
N MET A 237 -2.72 30.54 4.87
CA MET A 237 -3.46 29.83 5.91
C MET A 237 -3.02 30.21 7.33
N GLU A 238 -1.93 30.97 7.46
CA GLU A 238 -1.27 31.30 8.74
C GLU A 238 -0.96 30.04 9.59
N GLN A 239 -0.62 28.94 8.93
CA GLN A 239 -0.50 27.62 9.53
C GLN A 239 0.75 26.88 9.06
N GLY A 240 1.29 26.02 9.92
CA GLY A 240 2.41 25.15 9.56
C GLY A 240 2.24 23.73 10.07
N TRP A 241 2.81 22.79 9.31
CA TRP A 241 2.69 21.35 9.52
C TRP A 241 4.07 20.71 9.50
N GLN A 242 4.29 19.76 10.40
CA GLN A 242 5.51 18.95 10.41
C GLN A 242 5.45 17.93 9.27
N LEU A 243 6.55 17.77 8.51
CA LEU A 243 6.64 16.69 7.53
C LEU A 243 6.90 15.36 8.23
N PRO A 244 6.07 14.33 7.99
CA PRO A 244 6.30 13.01 8.55
C PRO A 244 7.45 12.31 7.83
N THR A 245 8.49 11.93 8.57
CA THR A 245 9.64 11.16 8.06
C THR A 245 9.80 9.81 8.77
N GLU A 246 8.78 9.40 9.54
CA GLU A 246 8.77 8.14 10.26
C GLU A 246 8.54 6.97 9.29
N LEU A 247 9.29 5.89 9.50
CA LEU A 247 9.24 4.69 8.67
C LEU A 247 8.33 3.66 9.34
N ALA A 248 7.33 3.17 8.61
CA ALA A 248 6.25 2.33 9.15
C ALA A 248 6.73 0.95 9.66
N ASP A 249 7.93 0.51 9.28
CA ASP A 249 8.49 -0.81 9.58
C ASP A 249 9.49 -0.81 10.75
N GLY A 250 9.75 0.35 11.37
CA GLY A 250 10.71 0.48 12.47
C GLY A 250 12.17 0.34 12.02
N SER A 251 12.46 0.51 10.73
CA SER A 251 13.82 0.59 10.18
C SER A 251 14.58 1.81 10.73
N ILE A 252 15.92 1.69 10.77
CA ILE A 252 16.81 2.76 11.21
C ILE A 252 16.98 3.74 10.05
N GLY A 253 16.22 4.83 10.06
CA GLY A 253 16.38 5.92 9.10
C GLY A 253 17.63 6.78 9.35
N PRO A 254 17.78 7.92 8.66
CA PRO A 254 18.94 8.81 8.80
C PRO A 254 18.88 9.67 10.08
N PHE A 255 17.98 9.34 11.01
CA PHE A 255 17.77 10.03 12.27
C PHE A 255 18.10 9.08 13.42
N ASN A 256 18.80 9.60 14.43
CA ASN A 256 19.07 8.84 15.65
C ASN A 256 17.84 8.79 16.59
N ASP A 257 17.97 8.09 17.71
CA ASP A 257 16.90 7.94 18.73
C ASP A 257 16.39 9.27 19.33
N TYR A 258 17.10 10.38 19.11
CA TYR A 258 16.71 11.72 19.54
C TYR A 258 16.10 12.58 18.43
N GLY A 259 15.93 12.01 17.22
CA GLY A 259 15.44 12.69 16.02
C GLY A 259 16.47 13.61 15.37
N ASP A 260 17.74 13.57 15.80
CA ASP A 260 18.80 14.33 15.14
C ASP A 260 19.27 13.56 13.91
N LEU A 261 19.57 14.30 12.84
CA LEU A 261 20.17 13.72 11.65
C LEU A 261 21.56 13.14 11.99
N ILE A 262 21.84 11.93 11.53
CA ILE A 262 23.12 11.23 11.77
C ILE A 262 24.28 12.05 11.16
N GLU A 263 25.44 12.04 11.84
CA GLU A 263 26.62 12.76 11.37
C GLU A 263 27.01 12.34 9.95
N GLY A 264 27.24 13.32 9.08
CA GLY A 264 27.57 13.11 7.67
C GLY A 264 26.40 13.36 6.72
N PHE A 265 25.16 13.16 7.19
CA PHE A 265 23.97 13.45 6.39
C PHE A 265 23.69 14.94 6.26
N SER A 266 23.08 15.31 5.13
CA SER A 266 22.45 16.61 4.90
C SER A 266 21.02 16.40 4.42
N LEU A 267 20.15 17.39 4.65
CA LEU A 267 18.80 17.40 4.11
C LEU A 267 18.75 18.24 2.83
N TYR A 268 18.00 17.75 1.87
CA TYR A 268 17.77 18.36 0.57
C TYR A 268 16.27 18.39 0.32
N VAL A 269 15.73 19.51 -0.14
CA VAL A 269 14.31 19.63 -0.47
C VAL A 269 14.13 20.32 -1.82
N LYS A 270 13.12 19.89 -2.58
CA LYS A 270 12.70 20.52 -3.83
C LYS A 270 11.27 20.13 -4.17
N GLU A 271 10.55 21.04 -4.81
CA GLU A 271 9.33 20.73 -5.55
C GLU A 271 9.65 20.09 -6.92
N TYR A 272 8.89 19.07 -7.31
CA TYR A 272 9.04 18.38 -8.59
C TYR A 272 7.70 17.81 -9.04
N ASP A 273 7.29 18.11 -10.28
CA ASP A 273 6.00 17.69 -10.85
C ASP A 273 6.17 16.38 -11.64
N PHE A 274 5.96 15.26 -10.96
CA PHE A 274 6.04 13.93 -11.57
C PHE A 274 4.81 13.63 -12.45
N ALA A 275 3.64 14.17 -12.07
CA ALA A 275 2.38 14.00 -12.80
C ALA A 275 2.35 14.77 -14.14
N SER A 276 3.18 15.81 -14.27
CA SER A 276 3.07 16.84 -15.31
C SER A 276 1.68 17.51 -15.35
N ASP A 277 1.04 17.65 -14.19
CA ASP A 277 -0.30 18.23 -14.06
C ASP A 277 -0.28 19.71 -13.61
N GLY A 278 0.90 20.24 -13.30
CA GLY A 278 1.12 21.61 -12.83
C GLY A 278 1.09 21.79 -11.32
N VAL A 279 0.81 20.73 -10.54
CA VAL A 279 0.87 20.73 -9.07
C VAL A 279 2.04 19.84 -8.63
N PRO A 280 3.20 20.43 -8.30
CA PRO A 280 4.38 19.62 -7.98
C PRO A 280 4.27 18.91 -6.63
N GLU A 281 4.87 17.73 -6.56
CA GLU A 281 5.14 17.03 -5.32
C GLU A 281 6.36 17.62 -4.58
N VAL A 282 6.42 17.43 -3.26
CA VAL A 282 7.59 17.80 -2.45
C VAL A 282 8.50 16.59 -2.30
N VAL A 283 9.75 16.72 -2.72
CA VAL A 283 10.78 15.69 -2.57
C VAL A 283 11.74 16.12 -1.46
N LEU A 284 11.79 15.33 -0.38
CA LEU A 284 12.73 15.46 0.71
C LEU A 284 13.75 14.33 0.61
N VAL A 285 15.04 14.66 0.71
CA VAL A 285 16.13 13.69 0.68
C VAL A 285 17.06 13.92 1.87
N ALA A 286 17.39 12.87 2.59
CA ALA A 286 18.56 12.84 3.46
C ALA A 286 19.66 12.02 2.79
N SER A 287 20.81 12.62 2.52
CA SER A 287 21.94 11.93 1.86
C SER A 287 23.26 12.28 2.55
N ASP A 288 24.14 11.27 2.70
CA ASP A 288 25.54 11.45 3.10
C ASP A 288 26.47 11.83 1.93
N GLY A 289 25.91 11.87 0.71
CA GLY A 289 26.60 12.18 -0.55
C GLY A 289 27.56 11.08 -1.02
N MET A 290 27.52 9.89 -0.42
CA MET A 290 28.47 8.81 -0.71
C MET A 290 27.84 7.43 -0.81
N LEU A 291 27.14 6.97 0.23
CA LEU A 291 26.76 5.56 0.42
C LEU A 291 25.29 5.36 0.72
N GLU A 292 24.58 6.38 1.21
CA GLU A 292 23.21 6.23 1.69
C GLU A 292 22.39 7.48 1.37
N SER A 293 21.21 7.25 0.81
CA SER A 293 20.17 8.26 0.62
C SER A 293 18.81 7.71 1.05
N TYR A 294 18.01 8.58 1.65
CA TYR A 294 16.64 8.32 2.06
C TYR A 294 15.78 9.37 1.41
N VAL A 295 14.76 8.95 0.67
CA VAL A 295 13.92 9.84 -0.13
C VAL A 295 12.47 9.70 0.34
N TRP A 296 11.81 10.82 0.58
CA TRP A 296 10.38 10.92 0.83
C TRP A 296 9.76 11.82 -0.23
N VAL A 297 8.65 11.38 -0.81
CA VAL A 297 7.85 12.19 -1.74
C VAL A 297 6.46 12.40 -1.16
N TYR A 298 6.04 13.66 -1.14
CA TYR A 298 4.75 14.08 -0.60
C TYR A 298 3.90 14.72 -1.69
N ASN A 299 2.65 14.27 -1.81
CA ASN A 299 1.65 14.97 -2.60
C ASN A 299 1.17 16.20 -1.84
N TYR A 300 0.89 17.28 -2.57
CA TYR A 300 0.29 18.49 -2.03
C TYR A 300 -1.18 18.57 -2.42
N ASN A 301 -2.06 18.68 -1.42
CA ASN A 301 -3.49 18.85 -1.62
C ASN A 301 -4.02 19.99 -0.73
N TYR A 302 -4.25 21.14 -1.38
CA TYR A 302 -4.75 22.37 -0.76
C TYR A 302 -6.09 22.17 -0.04
N THR A 303 -6.96 21.25 -0.48
CA THR A 303 -8.32 21.11 0.07
C THR A 303 -8.36 20.56 1.50
N PHE A 304 -7.30 19.90 1.97
CA PHE A 304 -7.21 19.36 3.33
C PHE A 304 -6.87 20.39 4.42
N SER A 305 -6.32 21.54 4.03
CA SER A 305 -5.85 22.55 4.98
C SER A 305 -6.98 23.31 5.71
N GLU A 306 -8.22 23.25 5.19
CA GLU A 306 -9.39 23.87 5.83
C GLU A 306 -9.78 23.18 7.17
N TYR A 307 -9.15 22.04 7.51
CA TYR A 307 -9.48 21.21 8.67
C TYR A 307 -8.32 20.92 9.64
N ASP A 308 -7.25 21.74 9.66
CA ASP A 308 -6.06 21.52 10.52
C ASP A 308 -5.31 20.20 10.19
N VAL A 309 -5.55 19.63 9.01
CA VAL A 309 -4.86 18.48 8.46
C VAL A 309 -3.71 18.95 7.58
N SER A 310 -2.56 18.27 7.65
CA SER A 310 -1.42 18.56 6.76
C SER A 310 -1.87 18.44 5.30
N PRO A 311 -1.64 19.46 4.46
CA PRO A 311 -1.89 19.36 3.03
C PRO A 311 -0.84 18.48 2.33
N LEU A 312 0.19 18.03 3.05
CA LEU A 312 1.19 17.11 2.55
C LEU A 312 0.93 15.69 3.03
N GLU A 313 0.74 14.78 2.08
CA GLU A 313 0.58 13.35 2.29
C GLU A 313 1.81 12.61 1.75
N LEU A 314 2.42 11.75 2.56
CA LEU A 314 3.53 10.90 2.13
C LEU A 314 3.01 9.83 1.17
N VAL A 315 3.40 9.90 -0.11
CA VAL A 315 2.95 8.95 -1.13
C VAL A 315 4.01 7.90 -1.47
N TRP A 316 5.27 8.19 -1.20
CA TRP A 316 6.35 7.24 -1.41
C TRP A 316 7.56 7.53 -0.54
N TYR A 317 8.26 6.47 -0.20
CA TYR A 317 9.56 6.51 0.45
C TYR A 317 10.46 5.41 -0.15
N GLY A 318 11.76 5.69 -0.24
CA GLY A 318 12.75 4.72 -0.68
C GLY A 318 14.16 5.02 -0.16
N GLU A 319 15.03 4.01 -0.26
CA GLU A 319 16.43 4.07 0.14
C GLU A 319 17.35 3.80 -1.05
N GLY A 320 18.38 4.63 -1.23
CA GLY A 320 19.39 4.48 -2.27
C GLY A 320 20.80 4.37 -1.70
N GLN A 321 21.73 3.88 -2.52
CA GLN A 321 23.16 3.83 -2.14
C GLN A 321 23.99 4.99 -2.71
N SER A 322 23.32 5.95 -3.34
CA SER A 322 23.90 7.20 -3.82
C SER A 322 22.83 8.27 -3.99
N ASP A 323 23.22 9.43 -4.49
CA ASP A 323 22.30 10.54 -4.76
C ASP A 323 21.19 10.14 -5.74
N VAL A 324 19.96 10.49 -5.35
CA VAL A 324 18.75 10.31 -6.16
C VAL A 324 18.79 11.21 -7.40
N GLN A 325 18.22 10.73 -8.49
CA GLN A 325 17.96 11.51 -9.70
C GLN A 325 16.46 11.53 -10.00
N LEU A 326 15.95 12.72 -10.32
CA LEU A 326 14.56 12.89 -10.76
C LEU A 326 14.52 13.02 -12.28
N GLU A 327 13.85 12.09 -12.97
CA GLU A 327 13.83 11.98 -14.43
C GLU A 327 12.40 11.86 -14.98
N GLY A 328 11.80 12.98 -15.40
CA GLY A 328 10.46 12.98 -15.98
C GLY A 328 9.42 12.53 -14.95
N ASP A 329 8.77 11.41 -15.18
CA ASP A 329 7.82 10.80 -14.26
C ASP A 329 8.49 9.84 -13.25
N ARG A 330 9.81 9.92 -13.05
CA ARG A 330 10.58 8.85 -12.39
C ARG A 330 11.50 9.33 -11.30
N ILE A 331 11.64 8.49 -10.28
CA ILE A 331 12.74 8.52 -9.32
C ILE A 331 13.72 7.42 -9.71
N VAL A 332 15.00 7.79 -9.85
CA VAL A 332 16.08 6.86 -10.11
C VAL A 332 16.98 6.82 -8.88
N LEU A 333 17.10 5.65 -8.25
CA LEU A 333 17.96 5.37 -7.11
C LEU A 333 19.13 4.49 -7.55
N PRO A 334 20.33 5.04 -7.78
CA PRO A 334 21.47 4.22 -8.16
C PRO A 334 21.93 3.35 -6.99
N TYR A 335 22.37 2.13 -7.31
CA TYR A 335 22.92 1.20 -6.35
C TYR A 335 24.13 0.44 -6.91
N GLY A 336 25.05 0.10 -6.01
CA GLY A 336 26.28 -0.59 -6.37
C GLY A 336 27.25 0.22 -7.26
N SER A 337 28.50 -0.22 -7.32
CA SER A 337 29.56 0.48 -8.05
C SER A 337 29.57 0.26 -9.57
N GLN A 338 28.60 -0.49 -10.10
CA GLN A 338 28.52 -0.89 -11.52
C GLN A 338 27.54 -0.03 -12.34
N GLY A 339 26.96 1.01 -11.74
CA GLY A 339 25.97 1.87 -12.40
C GLY A 339 24.60 1.19 -12.55
N LEU A 340 24.25 0.31 -11.62
CA LEU A 340 22.89 -0.22 -11.51
C LEU A 340 22.00 0.82 -10.83
N TYR A 341 20.70 0.74 -11.07
CA TYR A 341 19.73 1.64 -10.49
C TYR A 341 18.38 0.95 -10.36
N GLU A 342 17.62 1.35 -9.34
CA GLU A 342 16.19 1.12 -9.25
C GLU A 342 15.50 2.34 -9.82
N GLU A 343 14.39 2.11 -10.51
CA GLU A 343 13.58 3.15 -11.08
C GLU A 343 12.19 3.01 -10.49
N TYR A 344 11.56 4.13 -10.15
CA TYR A 344 10.19 4.17 -9.68
C TYR A 344 9.43 5.17 -10.53
N VAL A 345 8.45 4.70 -11.26
CA VAL A 345 7.62 5.50 -12.16
C VAL A 345 6.37 5.96 -11.41
N TYR A 346 6.09 7.25 -11.47
CA TYR A 346 4.90 7.85 -10.93
C TYR A 346 3.70 7.59 -11.85
N LYS A 347 2.74 6.80 -11.36
CA LYS A 347 1.49 6.49 -12.04
C LYS A 347 0.36 6.37 -11.03
N ASN A 348 -0.80 6.91 -11.37
CA ASN A 348 -2.00 6.85 -10.54
C ASN A 348 -1.71 7.32 -9.09
N GLU A 349 -1.05 8.48 -8.97
CA GLU A 349 -0.71 9.13 -7.70
C GLU A 349 0.24 8.31 -6.79
N LYS A 350 0.94 7.31 -7.33
CA LYS A 350 1.90 6.48 -6.61
C LYS A 350 3.12 6.17 -7.44
N PHE A 351 4.21 5.83 -6.75
CA PHE A 351 5.43 5.34 -7.38
C PHE A 351 5.43 3.81 -7.45
N ILE A 352 5.67 3.28 -8.65
CA ILE A 352 5.71 1.84 -8.97
C ILE A 352 7.09 1.52 -9.53
N GLN A 353 7.73 0.46 -9.02
CA GLN A 353 9.05 0.01 -9.49
C GLN A 353 8.98 -0.62 -10.89
#